data_AF-A0A1W1CCW7-F1
#
_entry.id   AF-A0A1W1CCW7-F1
#
_cell.length_a   1.000
_cell.length_b   1.000
_cell.length_c   1.000
_cell.angle_alpha   90.00
_cell.angle_beta   90.00
_cell.angle_gamma   90.00
#
_symmetry.space_group_name_H-M   'P 1'
#
loop_
_entity.id
_entity.type
_entity.pdbx_description
1 polymer ?
#
loop_
_entity_poly.entity_id
_entity_poly.type
_entity_poly.pdbx_seq_one_letter_code
_entity_poly.pdbx_strand_id
1 'polypeptide(L)'
;MITFTKHGTRRMNQRGVTKEMIELTIEYGKYIQDKIILRAREIRKLIPKVSQDIKNKLLKLLDKGGLVVVLSDDCAVITVYRRTSAFKGY
;
A
#
# COMPACT_ATOMS: atom_id res chain seq x y z
N MET A 1 -12.64 8.54 6.67
CA MET A 1 -12.91 8.02 5.31
C MET A 1 -11.75 8.42 4.43
N ILE A 2 -11.15 7.51 3.66
CA ILE A 2 -10.00 7.84 2.79
C ILE A 2 -10.53 8.51 1.53
N THR A 3 -9.93 9.64 1.16
CA THR A 3 -10.23 10.35 -0.09
C THR A 3 -9.06 10.21 -1.07
N PHE A 4 -9.33 10.33 -2.37
CA PHE A 4 -8.31 10.24 -3.41
C PHE A 4 -8.11 11.58 -4.08
N THR A 5 -6.91 12.14 -3.95
CA THR A 5 -6.55 13.36 -4.69
C THR A 5 -6.44 13.06 -6.18
N LYS A 6 -6.56 14.08 -7.03
CA LYS A 6 -6.32 13.94 -8.49
C LYS A 6 -4.94 13.35 -8.79
N HIS A 7 -3.91 13.73 -8.02
CA HIS A 7 -2.58 13.16 -8.15
C HIS A 7 -2.57 11.68 -7.74
N GLY A 8 -3.15 11.34 -6.59
CA GLY A 8 -3.27 9.98 -6.07
C GLY A 8 -3.92 9.04 -7.06
N THR A 9 -5.10 9.39 -7.57
CA THR A 9 -5.83 8.61 -8.58
C THR A 9 -5.00 8.39 -9.84
N ARG A 10 -4.32 9.43 -10.34
CA ARG A 10 -3.43 9.30 -11.51
C ARG A 10 -2.28 8.32 -11.25
N ARG A 11 -1.65 8.39 -10.07
CA ARG A 11 -0.54 7.51 -9.69
C ARG A 11 -0.98 6.06 -9.49
N MET A 12 -2.17 5.85 -8.94
CA MET A 12 -2.77 4.53 -8.81
C MET A 12 -2.92 3.85 -10.17
N ASN A 13 -3.56 4.55 -11.12
CA ASN A 13 -3.80 4.03 -12.47
C ASN A 13 -2.49 3.73 -13.20
N GLN A 14 -1.51 4.64 -13.14
CA GLN A 14 -0.18 4.46 -13.75
C GLN A 14 0.57 3.23 -13.21
N ARG A 15 0.26 2.76 -12.00
CA ARG A 15 0.97 1.65 -11.33
C ARG A 15 0.10 0.40 -11.17
N GLY A 16 -1.11 0.43 -11.74
CA GLY A 16 -2.12 -0.62 -11.61
C GLY A 16 -2.42 -0.95 -10.14
N VAL A 17 -2.42 0.05 -9.26
CA VAL A 17 -2.72 -0.10 -7.83
C VAL A 17 -4.22 0.13 -7.63
N THR A 18 -4.92 -0.88 -7.11
CA THR A 18 -6.36 -0.76 -6.82
C THR A 18 -6.60 -0.10 -5.47
N LYS A 19 -7.82 0.39 -5.27
CA LYS A 19 -8.27 0.92 -3.97
C LYS A 19 -8.08 -0.10 -2.84
N GLU A 20 -8.39 -1.36 -3.10
CA GLU A 20 -8.26 -2.45 -2.13
C GLU A 20 -6.80 -2.66 -1.69
N MET A 21 -5.84 -2.48 -2.60
CA MET A 21 -4.42 -2.58 -2.23
C MET A 21 -4.00 -1.46 -1.28
N ILE A 22 -4.57 -0.27 -1.44
CA ILE A 22 -4.34 0.86 -0.56
C ILE A 22 -4.96 0.60 0.81
N GLU A 23 -6.21 0.13 0.84
CA GLU A 23 -6.90 -0.23 2.09
C GLU A 23 -6.11 -1.29 2.87
N LEU A 24 -5.64 -2.36 2.22
CA LEU A 24 -4.78 -3.36 2.86
C LEU A 24 -3.46 -2.79 3.35
N THR A 25 -2.88 -1.84 2.62
CA THR A 25 -1.63 -1.20 3.04
C THR A 25 -1.86 -0.33 4.27
N ILE A 26 -3.00 0.36 4.34
CA ILE A 26 -3.38 1.17 5.50
C ILE A 26 -3.67 0.27 6.71
N GLU A 27 -4.36 -0.85 6.51
CA GLU A 27 -4.73 -1.78 7.57
C GLU A 27 -3.54 -2.54 8.15
N TYR A 28 -2.65 -3.06 7.31
CA TYR A 28 -1.56 -3.96 7.74
C TYR A 28 -0.16 -3.34 7.67
N GLY A 29 -0.03 -2.15 7.11
CA GLY A 29 1.25 -1.48 6.91
C GLY A 29 1.78 -0.82 8.18
N LYS A 30 3.06 -0.47 8.14
CA LYS A 30 3.70 0.32 9.20
C LYS A 30 3.63 1.79 8.87
N TYR A 31 3.17 2.57 9.84
CA TYR A 31 3.17 4.03 9.80
C TYR A 31 4.58 4.56 10.08
N ILE A 32 5.11 5.36 9.16
CA ILE A 32 6.39 6.04 9.28
C ILE A 32 6.18 7.46 8.75
N GLN A 33 6.08 8.44 9.66
CA GLN A 33 5.76 9.83 9.32
C GLN A 33 4.45 9.91 8.49
N ASP A 34 4.53 10.49 7.29
CA ASP A 34 3.44 10.66 6.31
C ASP A 34 3.15 9.40 5.48
N LYS A 35 3.87 8.29 5.75
CA LYS A 35 3.87 7.09 4.91
C LYS A 35 3.32 5.90 5.65
N ILE A 36 2.62 5.06 4.91
CA ILE A 36 2.24 3.73 5.34
C ILE A 36 2.87 2.73 4.39
N ILE A 37 3.67 1.83 4.96
CA ILE A 37 4.51 0.91 4.21
C ILE A 37 4.12 -0.52 4.52
N LEU A 38 3.69 -1.26 3.50
CA LEU A 38 3.46 -2.70 3.57
C LEU A 38 4.47 -3.43 2.68
N ARG A 39 5.46 -4.09 3.30
CA ARG A 39 6.56 -4.75 2.57
C ARG A 39 6.20 -6.17 2.16
N ALA A 40 6.80 -6.66 1.08
CA ALA A 40 6.71 -8.07 0.65
C ALA A 40 6.94 -9.07 1.79
N ARG A 41 7.93 -8.83 2.65
CA ARG A 41 8.23 -9.70 3.81
C ARG A 41 7.11 -9.70 4.86
N GLU A 42 6.41 -8.58 5.04
CA GLU A 42 5.29 -8.46 5.98
C GLU A 42 4.06 -9.15 5.40
N ILE A 43 3.80 -8.95 4.11
CA ILE A 43 2.71 -9.65 3.39
C ILE A 43 2.85 -11.17 3.48
N ARG A 44 4.05 -11.71 3.24
CA ARG A 44 4.32 -13.16 3.35
C ARG A 44 4.03 -13.70 4.76
N LYS A 45 4.24 -12.89 5.80
CA LYS A 45 3.94 -13.25 7.20
C LYS A 45 2.45 -13.13 7.53
N LEU A 46 1.71 -12.30 6.79
CA LEU A 46 0.26 -12.08 6.98
C LEU A 46 -0.57 -13.14 6.27
N ILE A 47 -0.15 -13.60 5.08
CA ILE A 47 -0.84 -14.62 4.28
C ILE A 47 -1.35 -15.84 5.08
N PRO A 48 -0.58 -16.46 5.99
CA PRO A 48 -1.07 -17.61 6.76
C PRO A 48 -2.01 -17.25 7.92
N LYS A 49 -2.22 -15.96 8.22
CA LYS A 49 -2.96 -15.47 9.40
C LYS A 49 -4.31 -14.83 9.07
N VAL A 50 -4.66 -14.76 7.80
CA VAL A 50 -5.86 -14.05 7.32
C VAL A 50 -6.81 -15.01 6.62
N SER A 51 -8.07 -14.59 6.43
CA SER A 51 -9.04 -15.34 5.65
C SER A 51 -8.60 -15.49 4.19
N GLN A 52 -9.17 -16.48 3.50
CA GLN A 52 -8.84 -16.77 2.10
C GLN A 52 -9.09 -15.56 1.17
N ASP A 53 -10.13 -14.76 1.45
CA ASP A 53 -10.45 -13.57 0.66
C ASP A 53 -9.37 -12.48 0.78
N ILE A 54 -8.91 -12.21 2.02
CA ILE A 54 -7.83 -11.25 2.28
C ILE A 54 -6.51 -11.77 1.70
N LYS A 55 -6.26 -13.08 1.82
CA LYS A 55 -5.08 -13.74 1.27
C LYS A 55 -4.94 -13.52 -0.24
N ASN A 56 -6.02 -13.71 -1.01
CA ASN A 56 -5.99 -13.49 -2.46
C ASN A 56 -5.63 -12.03 -2.81
N LYS A 57 -6.12 -11.06 -2.04
CA LYS A 57 -5.80 -9.65 -2.23
C LYS A 57 -4.36 -9.33 -1.84
N LEU A 58 -3.87 -9.90 -0.74
CA LEU A 58 -2.48 -9.80 -0.30
C LEU A 58 -1.50 -10.40 -1.32
N LEU A 59 -1.86 -11.50 -1.99
CA LEU A 59 -1.06 -12.09 -3.07
C LEU A 59 -0.89 -11.11 -4.24
N LYS A 60 -1.97 -10.47 -4.70
CA LYS A 60 -1.89 -9.45 -5.75
C LYS A 60 -1.00 -8.26 -5.35
N LEU A 61 -1.02 -7.88 -4.08
CA LEU A 61 -0.15 -6.82 -3.54
C LEU A 61 1.31 -7.29 -3.43
N LEU A 62 1.53 -8.56 -3.10
CA LEU A 62 2.84 -9.20 -3.06
C LEU A 62 3.48 -9.27 -4.44
N ASP A 63 2.71 -9.54 -5.49
CA ASP A 63 3.20 -9.55 -6.88
C ASP A 63 3.78 -8.18 -7.29
N LYS A 64 3.26 -7.09 -6.70
CA LYS A 64 3.82 -5.74 -6.86
C LYS A 64 5.06 -5.47 -5.99
N GLY A 65 5.44 -6.39 -5.13
CA GLY A 65 6.59 -6.29 -4.24
C GLY A 65 6.35 -5.49 -2.95
N GLY A 66 5.09 -5.21 -2.61
CA GLY A 66 4.70 -4.30 -1.53
C GLY A 66 4.34 -2.90 -2.03
N LEU A 67 3.75 -2.11 -1.14
CA LEU A 67 3.20 -0.80 -1.47
C LEU A 67 3.56 0.23 -0.39
N VAL A 68 3.81 1.46 -0.84
CA VAL A 68 3.88 2.65 -0.01
C VAL A 68 2.74 3.57 -0.39
N VAL A 69 1.98 3.98 0.63
CA VAL A 69 0.91 4.97 0.52
C VAL A 69 1.34 6.20 1.28
N VAL A 70 1.22 7.38 0.67
CA VAL A 70 1.44 8.67 1.33
C VAL A 70 0.09 9.33 1.55
N LEU A 71 -0.19 9.66 2.81
CA LEU A 71 -1.41 10.35 3.21
C LEU A 71 -1.08 11.78 3.62
N SER A 72 -2.00 12.70 3.35
CA SER A 72 -2.06 13.99 4.03
C SER A 72 -2.72 13.85 5.41
N ASP A 73 -2.63 14.91 6.21
CA ASP A 73 -3.22 14.98 7.54
C ASP A 73 -4.75 14.78 7.54
N ASP A 74 -5.43 15.14 6.45
CA ASP A 74 -6.87 14.93 6.24
C ASP A 74 -7.22 13.54 5.66
N CYS A 75 -6.28 12.58 5.72
CA CYS A 75 -6.43 11.21 5.22
C CYS A 75 -6.67 11.11 3.70
N ALA A 76 -6.24 12.12 2.93
CA ALA A 76 -6.26 12.06 1.47
C ALA A 76 -5.02 11.35 0.93
N VAL A 77 -5.21 10.42 -0.02
CA VAL A 77 -4.10 9.76 -0.71
C VAL A 77 -3.45 10.74 -1.66
N ILE A 78 -2.26 11.21 -1.30
CA ILE A 78 -1.45 12.09 -2.14
C ILE A 78 -0.80 11.27 -3.25
N THR A 79 -0.10 10.19 -2.91
CA THR A 79 0.62 9.36 -3.89
C THR A 79 0.77 7.91 -3.42
N VAL A 80 0.99 7.01 -4.38
CA VAL A 80 1.29 5.60 -4.14
C VAL A 80 2.47 5.16 -5.00
N TYR A 81 3.37 4.36 -4.43
CA TYR A 81 4.51 3.83 -5.16
C TYR A 81 5.01 2.52 -4.59
N ARG A 82 5.69 1.73 -5.43
CA ARG A 82 6.45 0.56 -5.01
C ARG A 82 7.74 1.03 -4.35
N ARG A 83 8.12 0.40 -3.24
CA ARG A 83 9.44 0.61 -2.64
C ARG A 83 10.53 0.02 -3.56
N THR A 84 11.25 0.88 -4.28
CA THR A 84 12.42 0.49 -5.05
C THR A 84 13.67 0.49 -4.15
N SER A 85 14.68 -0.31 -4.52
CA SER A 85 15.95 -0.44 -3.79
C SER A 85 16.73 0.87 -3.65
N ALA A 86 16.38 1.91 -4.42
CA ALA A 86 17.00 3.23 -4.39
C ALA A 86 16.64 4.08 -3.16
N PHE A 87 15.56 3.74 -2.43
CA PHE A 87 15.16 4.47 -1.22
C PHE A 87 15.63 3.72 0.04
N LYS A 88 16.90 3.92 0.42
CA LYS A 88 17.45 3.60 1.74
C LYS A 88 17.33 4.85 2.61
N GLY A 89 16.38 4.88 3.54
CA GLY A 89 16.23 6.01 4.46
C GLY A 89 15.16 5.85 5.55
N TYR A 90 14.46 4.71 5.58
CA TYR A 90 13.43 4.39 6.57
C TYR A 90 13.37 2.88 6.86
#